data_AF-A0A534I122-F1
#
_entry.id   AF-A0A534I122-F1
#
_cell.length_a   1.000
_cell.length_b   1.000
_cell.length_c   1.000
_cell.angle_alpha   90.00
_cell.angle_beta   90.00
_cell.angle_gamma   90.00
#
_symmetry.space_group_name_H-M   'P 1'
#
loop_
_entity.id
_entity.type
_entity.pdbx_description
1 polymer ?
#
loop_
_entity_poly.entity_id
_entity_poly.type
_entity_poly.pdbx_seq_one_letter_code
_entity_poly.pdbx_strand_id
1 'polypeptide(L)' 'MEQILIVGGGAGGLELATRLGNSLGKRGRAQIELIDRSRTHLWKPLLHEIAAGSMDLGVHELDYLAQAYWHHFRFR' A
#
# COMPACT_ATOMS: atom_id res chain seq x y z
N MET A 1 -12.92 -11.67 15.98
CA MET A 1 -11.91 -11.53 14.92
C MET A 1 -11.62 -10.05 14.79
N GLU A 2 -10.40 -9.62 15.07
CA GLU A 2 -10.07 -8.20 15.14
C GLU A 2 -9.90 -7.60 13.74
N GLN A 3 -10.29 -6.34 13.56
CA GLN A 3 -10.06 -5.57 12.35
C GLN A 3 -9.02 -4.48 12.63
N ILE A 4 -7.99 -4.42 11.79
CA ILE A 4 -6.92 -3.42 11.88
C ILE A 4 -7.01 -2.55 10.63
N LEU A 5 -7.40 -1.29 10.84
CA LEU A 5 -7.46 -0.29 9.78
C LEU A 5 -6.19 0.56 9.79
N ILE A 6 -5.59 0.72 8.62
CA ILE A 6 -4.42 1.54 8.39
C ILE A 6 -4.85 2.67 7.46
N VAL A 7 -4.79 3.91 7.92
CA VAL A 7 -5.20 5.09 7.15
C VAL A 7 -3.96 5.79 6.61
N GLY A 8 -3.80 5.78 5.29
CA GLY A 8 -2.67 6.34 4.55
C GLY A 8 -1.64 5.30 4.12
N GLY A 9 -1.57 4.99 2.83
CA GLY A 9 -0.64 4.09 2.16
C GLY A 9 0.72 4.71 1.82
N GLY A 10 1.20 5.69 2.59
CA GLY A 10 2.58 6.16 2.48
C GLY A 10 3.60 5.05 2.80
N ALA A 11 4.90 5.37 2.80
CA ALA A 11 5.95 4.38 3.00
C ALA A 11 5.77 3.56 4.30
N GLY A 12 5.32 4.20 5.38
CA GLY A 12 5.02 3.52 6.63
C GLY A 12 3.74 2.68 6.60
N GLY A 13 2.67 3.19 6.00
CA GLY A 13 1.36 2.53 6.01
C GLY A 13 1.32 1.29 5.12
N LEU A 14 1.89 1.36 3.92
CA LEU A 14 1.99 0.21 3.02
C LEU A 14 2.87 -0.90 3.62
N GLU A 15 4.01 -0.52 4.21
CA GLU A 15 4.91 -1.47 4.87
C GLU A 15 4.22 -2.15 6.06
N LEU A 16 3.50 -1.38 6.88
CA LEU A 16 2.73 -1.93 8.00
C LEU A 16 1.64 -2.88 7.51
N ALA A 17 0.87 -2.50 6.50
CA ALA A 17 -0.19 -3.32 5.92
C ALA A 17 0.36 -4.64 5.39
N THR A 18 1.50 -4.58 4.69
CA THR A 18 2.21 -5.74 4.15
C THR A 18 2.68 -6.67 5.27
N ARG A 19 3.32 -6.15 6.32
CA ARG A 19 3.81 -6.95 7.46
C ARG A 19 2.67 -7.61 8.24
N LEU A 20 1.61 -6.86 8.54
CA LEU A 20 0.46 -7.39 9.26
C LEU A 20 -0.34 -8.39 8.42
N GLY A 21 -0.47 -8.14 7.12
CA GLY A 21 -1.09 -9.06 6.18
C GLY A 21 -0.33 -10.40 6.10
N ASN A 22 1.00 -10.36 5.94
CA ASN A 22 1.83 -11.58 5.89
C ASN A 22 1.86 -12.39 7.19
N SER A 23 1.58 -11.75 8.34
CA SER A 23 1.66 -12.38 9.66
C SER A 23 0.28 -12.75 10.25
N LEU A 24 -0.61 -11.78 10.40
CA LEU A 24 -1.93 -11.94 11.01
C LEU A 24 -3.01 -12.24 9.96
N GLY A 25 -3.00 -11.51 8.84
CA GLY A 25 -3.97 -11.67 7.75
C GLY A 25 -3.93 -13.06 7.13
N LYS A 26 -2.74 -13.51 6.74
CA LYS A 26 -2.45 -14.84 6.18
C LYS A 26 -2.90 -15.98 7.10
N ARG A 27 -2.84 -15.77 8.40
CA ARG A 27 -3.22 -16.76 9.43
C ARG A 27 -4.69 -16.65 9.86
N GLY A 28 -5.47 -15.73 9.28
CA GLY A 28 -6.86 -15.48 9.65
C GLY A 28 -7.04 -14.96 11.08
N ARG A 29 -5.99 -14.40 11.69
CA ARG A 29 -6.02 -13.91 13.08
C ARG A 29 -6.58 -12.49 13.20
N ALA A 30 -6.39 -11.69 12.16
CA ALA A 30 -6.96 -10.35 12.04
C ALA A 30 -7.29 -10.04 10.57
N GLN A 31 -8.28 -9.19 10.34
CA GLN A 31 -8.53 -8.61 9.02
C GLN A 31 -7.75 -7.30 8.93
N ILE A 32 -6.88 -7.19 7.93
CA ILE A 32 -6.04 -6.00 7.71
C ILE A 32 -6.63 -5.23 6.54
N GLU A 33 -6.90 -3.94 6.73
CA GLU A 33 -7.42 -3.07 5.68
C GLU A 33 -6.58 -1.78 5.59
N LEU A 34 -6.06 -1.50 4.39
CA LEU A 34 -5.38 -0.26 4.05
C LEU A 34 -6.37 0.66 3.34
N ILE A 35 -6.50 1.88 3.84
CA ILE A 35 -7.33 2.93 3.25
C ILE A 35 -6.40 4.04 2.76
N ASP A 36 -6.43 4.34 1.47
CA ASP A 36 -5.76 5.52 0.92
C ASP A 36 -6.62 6.19 -0.15
N ARG A 37 -6.43 7.49 -0.34
CA ARG A 37 -7.11 8.24 -1.41
C ARG A 37 -6.57 7.87 -2.79
N SER A 38 -5.27 7.60 -2.88
CA SER A 38 -4.58 7.15 -4.09
C SER A 38 -4.74 5.65 -4.26
N ARG A 39 -4.86 5.18 -5.51
CA ARG A 39 -4.87 3.74 -5.83
C ARG A 39 -3.47 3.15 -5.89
N THR A 40 -2.45 4.00 -5.93
CA THR A 40 -1.06 3.62 -6.08
C THR A 40 -0.18 4.29 -5.04
N HIS A 41 0.86 3.57 -4.63
CA HIS A 41 1.96 4.13 -3.87
C HIS A 41 2.97 4.74 -4.82
N LEU A 42 3.13 6.05 -4.73
CA LEU A 42 4.25 6.76 -5.36
C LEU A 42 5.29 7.09 -4.31
N TRP A 43 6.55 6.82 -4.63
CA TRP A 43 7.66 7.28 -3.79
C TRP A 43 7.80 8.80 -3.94
N LYS A 44 7.19 9.53 -3.00
CA LYS A 44 7.11 11.00 -3.00
C LYS A 44 8.45 11.72 -3.25
N PRO A 45 9.64 11.20 -2.87
CA PRO A 45 10.91 11.77 -3.29
C PRO A 45 11.07 11.97 -4.81
N LEU A 46 10.44 11.12 -5.64
CA LEU A 46 10.49 11.20 -7.11
C LEU A 46 9.60 12.28 -7.73
N LEU A 47 8.80 13.00 -6.92
CA LEU A 47 7.85 13.99 -7.44
C LEU A 47 8.50 15.12 -8.25
N HIS A 48 9.74 15.48 -7.91
CA HIS A 48 10.46 16.54 -8.62
C HIS A 48 10.91 16.12 -10.02
N GLU A 49 11.29 14.85 -10.21
CA GLU A 49 11.66 14.30 -11.52
C GLU A 49 10.43 14.13 -12.42
N ILE A 50 9.32 13.68 -11.82
CA ILE A 50 8.02 13.59 -12.51
C ILE A 50 7.55 14.98 -12.94
N ALA A 51 7.61 15.98 -12.06
CA ALA A 51 7.21 17.35 -12.38
C ALA A 51 8.11 17.98 -13.47
N ALA A 52 9.39 17.60 -13.52
CA ALA A 52 10.32 18.00 -14.57
C ALA A 52 10.10 17.26 -15.91
N GLY A 53 9.25 16.22 -15.94
CA GLY A 53 8.97 15.41 -17.13
C GLY A 53 10.09 14.43 -17.50
N SER A 54 11.06 14.20 -16.61
CA SER A 54 12.19 13.29 -16.84
C SER A 54 11.89 11.84 -16.46
N MET A 55 10.71 11.57 -15.87
CA MET A 55 10.30 10.26 -15.37
C MET A 55 8.81 10.02 -15.60
N ASP A 56 8.46 8.80 -16.03
CA ASP A 56 7.08 8.36 -16.22
C ASP A 56 6.49 7.81 -14.91
N LEU A 57 5.38 8.40 -14.45
CA LEU A 57 4.61 7.99 -13.28
C LEU A 57 4.25 6.50 -13.30
N GLY A 58 3.85 5.97 -14.45
CA GLY A 58 3.32 4.60 -14.54
C GLY A 58 4.36 3.52 -14.26
N VAL A 59 5.65 3.82 -14.41
CA VAL A 59 6.75 2.86 -14.20
C VAL A 59 7.15 2.77 -12.71
N HIS A 60 6.87 3.82 -11.93
CA HIS A 60 7.38 3.96 -10.56
C HIS A 60 6.30 3.87 -9.48
N GLU A 61 5.07 3.58 -9.88
CA GLU A 61 3.93 3.39 -8.99
C GLU A 61 3.73 1.91 -8.64
N LEU A 62 3.41 1.65 -7.37
CA LEU A 62 2.98 0.33 -6.90
C LEU A 62 1.47 0.31 -6.72
N ASP A 63 0.79 -0.64 -7.36
CA ASP A 63 -0.65 -0.84 -7.26
C ASP A 63 -1.04 -1.47 -5.91
N TYR A 64 -1.85 -0.76 -5.11
CA TYR A 64 -2.26 -1.23 -3.79
C TYR A 64 -3.14 -2.48 -3.84
N LEU A 65 -3.97 -2.66 -4.86
CA LEU A 65 -4.82 -3.85 -5.00
C LEU A 65 -3.97 -5.09 -5.26
N ALA A 66 -2.96 -4.96 -6.14
CA ALA A 66 -2.03 -6.06 -6.41
C ALA A 66 -1.25 -6.45 -5.15
N GLN A 67 -0.70 -5.46 -4.45
CA GLN A 67 0.03 -5.66 -3.20
C GLN A 67 -0.87 -6.28 -2.11
N ALA A 68 -2.11 -5.79 -1.97
CA ALA A 68 -3.10 -6.31 -1.02
C ALA A 68 -3.39 -7.79 -1.26
N TYR A 69 -3.61 -8.16 -2.52
CA TYR A 69 -3.82 -9.55 -2.92
C TYR A 69 -2.63 -10.44 -2.55
N TRP A 70 -1.41 -10.04 -2.90
CA TRP A 70 -0.19 -10.83 -2.63
C TRP A 70 0.16 -10.93 -1.15
N HIS A 71 -0.25 -9.96 -0.34
CA HIS A 71 0.13 -9.87 1.07
C HIS A 71 -1.03 -10.03 2.05
N HIS A 72 -2.18 -10.56 1.60
CA HIS A 72 -3.29 -10.94 2.47
C HIS A 72 -3.84 -9.78 3.32
N PHE A 73 -3.91 -8.57 2.74
CA PHE A 73 -4.69 -7.45 3.28
C PHE A 73 -5.72 -6.99 2.26
N ARG A 74 -6.64 -6.11 2.66
CA ARG A 74 -7.62 -5.48 1.77
C ARG A 74 -7.23 -4.03 1.51
N PHE A 75 -7.51 -3.53 0.32
CA PHE A 75 -7.33 -2.13 -0.01
C PHE A 75 -8.68 -1.49 -0.34
N ARG A 76 -8.92 -0.27 0.13
CA ARG A 76 -10.14 0.51 -0.10
C ARG A 76 -9.85 1.99 -0.36
#